data_AF-A0A1H0BKN1-F1
#
_entry.id   AF-A0A1H0BKN1-F1
#
_cell.length_a   1.000
_cell.length_b   1.000
_cell.length_c   1.000
_cell.angle_alpha   90.00
_cell.angle_beta   90.00
_cell.angle_gamma   90.00
#
_symmetry.space_group_name_H-M   'P 1'
#
loop_
_entity.id
_entity.type
_entity.pdbx_description
1 polymer ?
#
loop_
_entity_poly.entity_id
_entity_poly.type
_entity_poly.pdbx_seq_one_letter_code
_entity_poly.pdbx_strand_id
1 'polypeptide(L)'
;MENQWEAWRGKLAPVITSKAEEWVIYGHDQVTEEDVWNTFIEKMRRKKDIPSNLRLHWVVAELFAVSANDYMTQLTVSAYRSDDWFSSKGSFSLKDL
;
A
#
# COMPACT_ATOMS: atom_id res chain seq x y z
N MET A 1 2.10 -16.10 1.88
CA MET A 1 1.21 -15.14 2.56
C MET A 1 0.42 -14.27 1.59
N GLU A 2 1.03 -13.82 0.48
CA GLU A 2 0.37 -12.98 -0.55
C GLU A 2 -0.98 -13.53 -1.03
N ASN A 3 -1.05 -14.83 -1.29
CA ASN A 3 -2.25 -15.50 -1.77
C ASN A 3 -3.41 -15.58 -0.75
N GLN A 4 -3.14 -15.36 0.55
CA GLN A 4 -4.17 -15.41 1.59
C GLN A 4 -4.99 -14.11 1.64
N TRP A 5 -4.37 -12.97 1.36
CA TRP A 5 -5.03 -11.67 1.46
C TRP A 5 -5.98 -11.40 0.30
N GLU A 6 -5.68 -11.88 -0.90
CA GLU A 6 -6.58 -11.76 -2.06
C GLU A 6 -7.95 -12.42 -1.82
N ALA A 7 -7.99 -13.53 -1.07
CA ALA A 7 -9.25 -14.16 -0.65
C ALA A 7 -10.11 -13.28 0.28
N TRP A 8 -9.49 -12.32 0.99
CA TRP A 8 -10.18 -11.36 1.84
C TRP A 8 -10.58 -10.08 1.10
N ARG A 9 -9.87 -9.71 0.04
CA ARG A 9 -10.10 -8.46 -0.70
C ARG A 9 -11.55 -8.28 -1.10
N GLY A 10 -12.17 -9.33 -1.66
CA GLY A 10 -13.59 -9.30 -2.04
C GLY A 10 -14.55 -9.06 -0.86
N LYS A 11 -14.24 -9.58 0.34
CA LYS A 11 -15.04 -9.37 1.55
C LYS A 11 -14.83 -7.98 2.15
N LEU A 12 -13.69 -7.35 1.87
CA LEU A 12 -13.29 -6.05 2.41
C LEU A 12 -13.62 -4.89 1.46
N ALA A 13 -14.08 -5.17 0.24
CA ALA A 13 -14.46 -4.16 -0.75
C ALA A 13 -15.18 -2.93 -0.16
N PRO A 14 -16.28 -3.06 0.62
CA PRO A 14 -16.95 -1.88 1.16
C PRO A 14 -16.07 -1.05 2.12
N VAL A 15 -15.16 -1.70 2.84
CA VAL A 15 -14.22 -1.03 3.77
C VAL A 15 -13.10 -0.34 2.98
N ILE A 16 -12.63 -0.97 1.90
CA ILE A 16 -11.63 -0.40 1.01
C ILE A 16 -12.18 0.86 0.33
N THR A 17 -13.39 0.79 -0.25
CA THR A 17 -14.07 1.95 -0.85
C THR A 17 -14.24 3.07 0.17
N SER A 18 -14.77 2.75 1.36
CA SER A 18 -14.97 3.75 2.42
C SER A 18 -13.66 4.42 2.86
N LYS A 19 -12.55 3.66 2.92
CA LYS A 19 -11.23 4.20 3.28
C LYS A 19 -10.62 5.06 2.17
N ALA A 20 -10.83 4.71 0.89
CA ALA A 20 -10.43 5.53 -0.24
C ALA A 20 -11.17 6.89 -0.21
N GLU A 21 -12.49 6.87 -0.02
CA GLU A 21 -13.31 8.08 0.13
C GLU A 21 -12.84 8.95 1.32
N GLU A 22 -12.52 8.33 2.46
CA GLU A 22 -11.95 9.02 3.63
C GLU A 22 -10.65 9.77 3.28
N TRP A 23 -9.73 9.14 2.55
CA TRP A 23 -8.47 9.79 2.17
C TRP A 23 -8.66 10.90 1.15
N VAL A 24 -9.59 10.75 0.21
CA VAL A 24 -10.00 11.84 -0.70
C VAL A 24 -10.54 13.02 0.11
N ILE A 25 -11.40 12.78 1.10
CA ILE A 25 -11.91 13.84 1.99
C ILE A 25 -10.78 14.56 2.75
N TYR A 26 -9.71 13.85 3.08
CA TYR A 26 -8.51 14.45 3.71
C TYR A 26 -7.56 15.16 2.74
N GLY A 27 -7.92 15.29 1.46
CA GLY A 27 -7.18 16.03 0.45
C GLY A 27 -6.24 15.18 -0.40
N HIS A 28 -6.39 13.86 -0.40
CA HIS A 28 -5.64 12.95 -1.28
C HIS A 28 -6.48 12.55 -2.50
N ASP A 29 -6.77 13.50 -3.37
CA ASP A 29 -7.75 13.40 -4.47
C ASP A 29 -7.46 12.29 -5.51
N GLN A 30 -6.24 11.76 -5.57
CA GLN A 30 -5.84 10.73 -6.53
C GLN A 30 -5.81 9.31 -5.95
N VAL A 31 -6.21 9.13 -4.68
CA VAL A 31 -6.23 7.81 -4.04
C VAL A 31 -7.24 6.90 -4.74
N THR A 32 -6.79 5.70 -5.09
CA THR A 32 -7.63 4.62 -5.60
C THR A 32 -7.85 3.53 -4.56
N GLU A 33 -8.85 2.68 -4.75
CA GLU A 33 -9.05 1.48 -3.93
C GLU A 33 -7.82 0.53 -3.99
N GLU A 34 -7.12 0.52 -5.12
CA GLU A 34 -5.88 -0.24 -5.29
C GLU A 34 -4.75 0.32 -4.41
N ASP A 35 -4.64 1.64 -4.30
CA ASP A 35 -3.68 2.29 -3.40
C ASP A 35 -3.94 1.89 -1.94
N VAL A 36 -5.19 1.97 -1.49
CA VAL A 36 -5.59 1.54 -0.14
C VAL A 36 -5.21 0.08 0.10
N TRP A 37 -5.52 -0.80 -0.86
CA TRP A 37 -5.19 -2.22 -0.76
C TRP A 37 -3.68 -2.45 -0.66
N ASN A 38 -2.91 -1.81 -1.53
CA ASN A 38 -1.45 -1.93 -1.55
C ASN A 38 -0.84 -1.44 -0.23
N THR A 39 -1.33 -0.32 0.31
CA THR A 39 -0.89 0.19 1.62
C THR A 39 -1.24 -0.75 2.75
N PHE A 40 -2.44 -1.33 2.74
CA PHE A 40 -2.83 -2.34 3.72
C PHE A 40 -1.91 -3.57 3.66
N ILE A 41 -1.66 -4.13 2.48
CA ILE A 41 -0.77 -5.29 2.30
C ILE A 41 0.65 -4.98 2.80
N GLU A 42 1.17 -3.82 2.44
CA GLU A 42 2.51 -3.39 2.82
C GLU A 42 2.63 -3.18 4.34
N LYS A 43 1.55 -2.70 5.00
CA LYS A 43 1.44 -2.65 6.46
C LYS A 43 1.41 -4.04 7.09
N MET A 44 0.62 -4.97 6.54
CA MET A 44 0.52 -6.35 7.02
C MET A 44 1.84 -7.10 6.88
N ARG A 45 2.61 -6.90 5.80
CA ARG A 45 3.93 -7.53 5.62
C ARG A 45 4.93 -7.20 6.73
N ARG A 46 4.85 -6.00 7.30
CA ARG A 46 5.72 -5.54 8.39
C ARG A 46 5.21 -5.94 9.78
N LYS A 47 3.95 -6.35 9.88
CA LYS A 47 3.30 -6.70 11.14
C LYS A 47 3.75 -8.09 11.62
N LYS A 48 4.19 -8.19 12.87
CA LYS A 48 4.77 -9.42 13.45
C LYS A 48 3.74 -10.32 14.13
N ASP A 49 2.62 -9.75 14.52
CA ASP A 49 1.61 -10.31 15.42
C ASP A 49 0.30 -10.62 14.69
N ILE A 50 0.39 -11.23 13.51
CA ILE A 50 -0.80 -11.65 12.74
C ILE A 50 -1.36 -12.95 13.37
N PRO A 51 -2.64 -12.97 13.80
CA PRO A 51 -3.26 -14.18 14.34
C PRO A 51 -3.28 -15.31 13.32
N SER A 52 -2.99 -16.54 13.76
CA SER A 52 -3.07 -17.74 12.90
C SER A 52 -4.48 -17.99 12.36
N ASN A 53 -5.51 -17.67 13.15
CA ASN A 53 -6.91 -17.74 12.76
C ASN A 53 -7.47 -16.33 12.53
N LEU A 54 -7.39 -15.86 11.28
CA LEU A 54 -7.91 -14.56 10.89
C LEU A 54 -9.45 -14.50 11.03
N ARG A 55 -9.92 -13.45 11.70
CA ARG A 55 -11.36 -13.12 11.82
C ARG A 55 -11.64 -11.84 11.05
N LEU A 56 -12.79 -11.76 10.40
CA LEU A 56 -13.17 -10.62 9.56
C LEU A 56 -13.06 -9.29 10.34
N HIS A 57 -13.60 -9.23 11.57
CA HIS A 57 -13.55 -8.01 12.39
C HIS A 57 -12.12 -7.52 12.65
N TRP A 58 -11.16 -8.43 12.81
CA TRP A 58 -9.76 -8.08 13.05
C TRP A 58 -9.17 -7.47 11.78
N VAL A 59 -9.40 -8.10 10.62
CA VAL A 59 -8.89 -7.60 9.34
C VAL A 59 -9.50 -6.23 9.00
N VAL A 60 -10.80 -6.06 9.26
CA VAL A 60 -11.48 -4.76 9.10
C VAL A 60 -10.86 -3.70 10.00
N ALA A 61 -10.60 -4.02 11.28
CA ALA A 61 -9.95 -3.09 12.20
C ALA A 61 -8.54 -2.71 11.74
N GLU A 62 -7.76 -3.68 11.26
CA GLU A 62 -6.42 -3.41 10.70
C GLU A 62 -6.48 -2.53 9.45
N LEU A 63 -7.46 -2.73 8.57
CA LEU A 63 -7.64 -1.92 7.37
C LEU A 63 -8.04 -0.49 7.72
N PHE A 64 -8.95 -0.31 8.69
CA PHE A 64 -9.29 1.03 9.18
C PHE A 64 -8.14 1.74 9.89
N ALA A 65 -7.23 0.97 10.50
CA ALA A 65 -6.02 1.51 11.13
C ALA A 65 -4.96 1.96 10.12
N VAL A 66 -5.10 1.68 8.82
CA VAL A 66 -4.24 2.24 7.78
C VAL A 66 -4.53 3.74 7.66
N SER A 67 -3.47 4.55 7.76
CA SER A 67 -3.55 6.00 7.70
C SER A 67 -3.08 6.54 6.35
N ALA A 68 -3.52 7.76 6.00
CA ALA A 68 -3.00 8.46 4.83
C ALA A 68 -1.47 8.69 4.93
N ASN A 69 -0.93 8.80 6.16
CA ASN A 69 0.52 8.88 6.37
C ASN A 69 1.24 7.58 5.98
N ASP A 70 0.62 6.40 6.21
CA ASP A 70 1.16 5.12 5.75
C ASP A 70 1.25 5.10 4.21
N TYR A 71 0.22 5.61 3.54
CA TYR A 71 0.17 5.75 2.07
C TYR A 71 1.25 6.71 1.55
N MET A 72 1.36 7.92 2.11
CA MET A 72 2.37 8.91 1.71
C MET A 72 3.79 8.39 1.92
N THR A 73 4.03 7.68 3.02
CA THR A 73 5.33 7.03 3.28
C THR A 73 5.64 5.99 2.22
N GLN A 74 4.66 5.17 1.85
CA GLN A 74 4.83 4.16 0.78
C GLN A 74 5.12 4.80 -0.58
N LEU A 75 4.39 5.86 -0.96
CA LEU A 75 4.64 6.58 -2.22
C LEU A 75 6.05 7.17 -2.24
N THR A 76 6.45 7.83 -1.15
CA THR A 76 7.78 8.44 -1.02
C THR A 76 8.89 7.38 -1.18
N VAL A 77 8.79 6.26 -0.47
CA VAL A 77 9.75 5.15 -0.58
C VAL A 77 9.77 4.56 -2.00
N SER A 78 8.60 4.42 -2.63
CA SER A 78 8.49 3.90 -4.01
C SER A 78 9.15 4.85 -5.02
N ALA A 79 8.98 6.16 -4.87
CA ALA A 79 9.59 7.18 -5.72
C ALA A 79 11.13 7.13 -5.65
N TYR A 80 11.70 7.02 -4.44
CA TYR A 80 13.15 6.85 -4.29
C TYR A 80 13.66 5.55 -4.92
N ARG A 81 12.91 4.45 -4.81
CA ARG A 81 13.27 3.17 -5.46
C ARG A 81 13.15 3.22 -6.99
N SER A 82 12.23 4.01 -7.54
CA SER A 82 12.13 4.22 -8.99
C SER A 82 13.23 5.13 -9.53
N ASP A 83 13.78 6.04 -8.73
CA ASP A 83 14.97 6.82 -9.14
C ASP A 83 16.23 5.94 -9.22
N ASP A 84 16.36 4.92 -8.36
CA ASP A 84 17.41 3.90 -8.50
C ASP A 84 17.28 3.09 -9.80
N TRP A 85 16.09 2.96 -10.39
CA TRP A 85 15.91 2.33 -11.70
C TRP A 85 16.54 3.14 -12.84
N PHE A 86 16.56 4.48 -12.75
CA PHE A 86 17.33 5.32 -13.69
C PHE A 86 18.85 5.14 -13.54
N SER A 87 19.34 4.73 -12.36
CA SER A 87 20.75 4.35 -12.18
C SER A 87 21.10 3.00 -12.84
N SER A 88 20.10 2.12 -13.01
CA SER A 88 20.27 0.75 -13.52
C SER A 88 20.16 0.63 -15.05
N LYS A 89 19.60 1.62 -15.76
CA LYS A 89 19.55 1.65 -17.23
C LYS A 89 20.09 2.97 -17.78
N GLY A 90 21.42 3.08 -17.79
CA GLY A 90 22.09 4.16 -18.50
C GLY A 90 23.47 4.45 -17.93
N SER A 91 24.44 3.57 -18.18
CA SER A 91 25.83 4.03 -18.24
C SER A 91 25.95 4.97 -19.44
N PHE A 92 25.55 6.23 -19.28
CA PHE A 92 26.12 7.29 -20.09
C PHE A 92 27.46 7.60 -19.43
N SER A 93 28.55 7.10 -20.01
CA SER A 93 29.88 7.36 -19.49
C SER A 93 30.30 8.75 -19.96
N LEU A 94 30.85 9.56 -19.07
CA LEU A 94 31.48 10.85 -19.41
C LEU A 94 32.68 10.73 -20.38
N LYS A 95 32.97 9.52 -20.87
CA LYS A 95 33.95 9.22 -21.92
C LYS A 95 33.38 9.29 -23.34
N ASP A 96 32.06 9.44 -23.48
CA ASP A 96 31.36 9.54 -24.77
C ASP A 96 31.18 11.01 -25.23
N LEU A 97 31.84 11.96 -24.55
CA LEU A 97 31.98 13.38 -24.91
C LEU A 97 33.40 13.69 -25.39
#